data_AF-A0A502ME93-F1
#
_entry.id   AF-A0A502ME93-F1
#
_cell.length_a   1.000
_cell.length_b   1.000
_cell.length_c   1.000
_cell.angle_alpha   90.00
_cell.angle_beta   90.00
_cell.angle_gamma   90.00
#
_symmetry.space_group_name_H-M   'P 1'
#
loop_
_entity.id
_entity.type
_entity.pdbx_description
1 polymer ?
#
loop_
_entity_poly.entity_id
_entity_poly.type
_entity_poly.pdbx_seq_one_letter_code
_entity_poly.pdbx_strand_id
1 'polypeptide(L)'
;MTIRISVIGAGLMGADHARIVAEELPGATLQLVCDMDEQRARRVADACGAFDVATDPKASIARQDVDAVIIASPDFTHAPLSMACIAAGKRVLCEKPLSQASAECVAVMEAEQKAGAKFVQLGFMRRYDRSYQEMKRALEEGRLGRALMMHNFHRNVETPAADFTGAMAITNSAPHEFDVVRYVLGTEYAAISAFQPSRSDARVAPVVMVLETVDGQLVNIEINNNAAYGYDVRAELVGERGTVATNNVAYTRTESALTQSTSYDADWRTRYYDAYRRQNRDFLRFATTGEFPAIASDCWDGYCAAVVAEAGVQALREGRRAPVQMIAKPEFYA
;
A
#
# COMPACT_ATOMS: atom_id res chain seq x y z
N MET A 1 -12.91 -8.57 24.65
CA MET A 1 -11.69 -7.90 25.13
C MET A 1 -11.37 -6.80 24.13
N THR A 2 -11.06 -5.59 24.58
CA THR A 2 -10.73 -4.47 23.70
C THR A 2 -9.24 -4.48 23.41
N ILE A 3 -8.84 -4.36 22.14
CA ILE A 3 -7.43 -4.35 21.73
C ILE A 3 -6.87 -2.93 21.87
N ARG A 4 -5.80 -2.78 22.65
CA ARG A 4 -5.12 -1.51 22.89
C ARG A 4 -4.06 -1.29 21.81
N ILE A 5 -4.33 -0.36 20.90
CA ILE A 5 -3.48 -0.12 19.72
C ILE A 5 -2.54 1.05 19.99
N SER A 6 -1.26 0.88 19.65
CA SER A 6 -0.32 2.00 19.50
C SER A 6 -0.16 2.36 18.03
N VAL A 7 -0.20 3.66 17.71
CA VAL A 7 0.15 4.19 16.38
C VAL A 7 1.53 4.82 16.47
N ILE A 8 2.48 4.32 15.67
CA ILE A 8 3.84 4.84 15.57
C ILE A 8 3.98 5.62 14.25
N GLY A 9 4.29 6.90 14.36
CA GLY A 9 4.20 7.89 13.30
C GLY A 9 2.87 8.64 13.38
N ALA A 10 2.94 9.96 13.56
CA ALA A 10 1.81 10.88 13.65
C ALA A 10 1.78 11.86 12.45
N GLY A 11 2.34 11.44 11.31
CA GLY A 11 2.18 12.11 10.02
C GLY A 11 0.76 11.97 9.45
N LEU A 12 0.58 12.28 8.16
CA LEU A 12 -0.73 12.23 7.51
C LEU A 12 -1.42 10.87 7.67
N MET A 13 -0.73 9.77 7.33
CA MET A 13 -1.31 8.43 7.44
C MET A 13 -1.51 7.99 8.89
N GLY A 14 -0.55 8.28 9.77
CA GLY A 14 -0.67 7.96 11.19
C GLY A 14 -1.88 8.62 11.86
N ALA A 15 -2.13 9.90 11.55
CA ALA A 15 -3.31 10.61 12.02
C ALA A 15 -4.61 9.99 11.49
N ASP A 16 -4.65 9.59 10.21
CA ASP A 16 -5.82 8.93 9.64
C ASP A 16 -6.08 7.54 10.26
N HIS A 17 -5.04 6.75 10.51
CA HIS A 17 -5.16 5.48 11.23
C HIS A 17 -5.65 5.70 12.67
N ALA A 18 -5.08 6.66 13.39
CA ALA A 18 -5.52 7.02 14.74
C ALA A 18 -7.00 7.40 14.77
N ARG A 19 -7.46 8.20 13.79
CA ARG A 19 -8.86 8.56 13.63
C ARG A 19 -9.74 7.33 13.34
N ILE A 20 -9.32 6.45 12.42
CA ILE A 20 -10.07 5.20 12.14
C ILE A 20 -10.17 4.33 13.39
N VAL A 21 -9.09 4.19 14.16
CA VAL A 21 -9.10 3.43 15.42
C VAL A 21 -10.09 4.03 16.41
N ALA A 22 -10.10 5.36 16.55
CA ALA A 22 -10.97 6.06 17.49
C ALA A 22 -12.45 6.04 17.10
N GLU A 23 -12.76 6.21 15.82
CA GLU A 23 -14.13 6.45 15.34
C GLU A 23 -14.81 5.18 14.81
N GLU A 24 -14.05 4.21 14.29
CA GLU A 24 -14.60 3.20 13.38
C GLU A 24 -14.32 1.75 13.78
N LEU A 25 -13.57 1.54 14.86
CA LEU A 25 -13.19 0.21 15.34
C LEU A 25 -13.76 -0.07 16.74
N PRO A 26 -15.04 -0.49 16.87
CA PRO A 26 -15.71 -0.70 18.17
C PRO A 26 -15.15 -1.83 19.06
N GLY A 27 -13.97 -2.37 18.76
CA GLY A 27 -13.24 -3.34 19.58
C GLY A 27 -11.79 -2.93 19.84
N ALA A 28 -11.41 -1.70 19.51
CA ALA A 28 -10.08 -1.14 19.72
C ALA A 28 -10.13 0.13 20.57
N THR A 29 -9.03 0.41 21.24
CA THR A 29 -8.77 1.71 21.86
C THR A 29 -7.42 2.23 21.39
N LEU A 30 -7.35 3.52 21.09
CA LEU A 30 -6.08 4.18 20.80
C LEU A 30 -5.32 4.38 22.11
N GLN A 31 -4.41 3.47 22.43
CA GLN A 31 -3.65 3.50 23.67
C GLN A 31 -2.57 4.57 23.66
N LEU A 32 -1.84 4.66 22.55
CA LEU A 32 -0.60 5.42 22.51
C LEU A 32 -0.34 5.93 21.10
N VAL A 33 -0.12 7.24 20.97
CA VAL A 33 0.44 7.83 19.74
C VAL A 33 1.92 8.12 19.96
N CYS A 34 2.79 7.54 19.13
CA CYS A 34 4.23 7.72 19.21
C CYS A 34 4.74 8.47 17.98
N ASP A 35 5.49 9.55 18.18
CA ASP A 35 6.22 10.25 17.11
C ASP A 35 7.47 10.90 17.70
N MET A 36 8.54 11.02 16.91
CA MET A 36 9.76 11.72 17.36
C MET A 36 9.47 13.18 17.72
N ASP A 37 8.48 13.79 17.07
CA ASP A 37 7.92 15.09 17.39
C ASP A 37 6.78 14.92 18.41
N GLU A 38 7.09 15.08 19.70
CA GLU A 38 6.10 14.91 20.78
C GLU A 38 4.87 15.80 20.60
N GLN A 39 5.05 17.03 20.10
CA GLN A 39 3.91 17.94 19.88
C GLN A 39 2.98 17.41 18.80
N ARG A 40 3.51 16.77 17.77
CA ARG A 40 2.71 16.12 16.74
C ARG A 40 1.96 14.91 17.28
N ALA A 41 2.63 14.07 18.07
CA ALA A 41 1.98 12.96 18.74
C ALA A 41 0.84 13.45 19.65
N ARG A 42 1.07 14.51 20.43
CA ARG A 42 0.08 15.14 21.31
C ARG A 42 -1.13 15.67 20.54
N ARG A 43 -0.92 16.38 19.42
CA ARG A 43 -2.04 16.88 18.60
C ARG A 43 -2.95 15.76 18.10
N VAL A 44 -2.37 14.66 17.61
CA VAL A 44 -3.16 13.52 17.13
C VAL A 44 -3.85 12.80 18.29
N ALA A 45 -3.14 12.62 19.41
CA ALA A 45 -3.68 12.01 20.63
C ALA A 45 -4.88 12.78 21.16
N ASP A 46 -4.77 14.10 21.31
CA ASP A 46 -5.86 14.95 21.81
C ASP A 46 -7.06 14.93 20.86
N ALA A 47 -6.83 14.95 19.53
CA ALA A 47 -7.89 14.92 18.54
C ALA A 47 -8.62 13.56 18.47
N CYS A 48 -7.92 12.45 18.73
CA CYS A 48 -8.45 11.09 18.59
C CYS A 48 -8.74 10.42 19.94
N GLY A 49 -8.53 11.11 21.07
CA GLY A 49 -8.74 10.56 22.41
C GLY A 49 -7.77 9.45 22.81
N ALA A 50 -6.50 9.54 22.42
CA ALA A 50 -5.49 8.58 22.86
C ALA A 50 -5.18 8.71 24.36
N PHE A 51 -4.91 7.59 25.03
CA PHE A 51 -4.61 7.60 26.47
C PHE A 51 -3.26 8.23 26.81
N ASP A 52 -2.27 8.12 25.91
CA ASP A 52 -0.92 8.56 26.16
C ASP A 52 -0.17 8.93 24.86
N VAL A 53 0.99 9.56 24.99
CA VAL A 53 1.94 9.79 23.89
C VAL A 53 3.35 9.36 24.26
N ALA A 54 4.17 9.04 23.26
CA ALA A 54 5.57 8.73 23.44
C ALA A 54 6.42 9.25 22.29
N THR A 55 7.74 9.25 22.48
CA THR A 55 8.73 9.63 21.46
C THR A 55 9.67 8.49 21.07
N ASP A 56 9.72 7.41 21.87
CA ASP A 56 10.50 6.21 21.58
C ASP A 56 9.58 5.09 21.06
N PRO A 57 9.71 4.70 19.79
CA PRO A 57 8.86 3.66 19.19
C PRO A 57 9.15 2.27 19.77
N LYS A 58 10.39 1.93 20.13
CA LYS A 58 10.72 0.61 20.70
C LYS A 58 10.22 0.49 22.14
N ALA A 59 10.34 1.56 22.92
CA ALA A 59 9.75 1.60 24.26
C ALA A 59 8.21 1.48 24.19
N SER A 60 7.59 2.14 23.20
CA SER A 60 6.15 2.04 22.92
C SER A 60 5.73 0.59 22.60
N ILE A 61 6.49 -0.10 21.73
CA ILE A 61 6.28 -1.51 21.40
C ILE A 61 6.44 -2.41 22.63
N ALA A 62 7.36 -2.11 23.55
CA ALA A 62 7.61 -2.95 24.73
C ALA A 62 6.56 -2.81 25.86
N ARG A 63 5.69 -1.81 25.80
CA ARG A 63 4.69 -1.56 26.85
C ARG A 63 3.71 -2.72 27.02
N GLN A 64 3.44 -3.10 28.27
CA GLN A 64 2.49 -4.18 28.59
C GLN A 64 1.02 -3.77 28.39
N ASP A 65 0.76 -2.47 28.27
CA ASP A 65 -0.58 -1.94 28.00
C ASP A 65 -0.89 -1.74 26.50
N VAL A 66 -0.01 -2.19 25.61
CA VAL A 66 -0.20 -2.17 24.15
C VAL A 66 -0.31 -3.61 23.64
N ASP A 67 -1.40 -3.93 22.93
CA ASP A 67 -1.67 -5.28 22.41
C ASP A 67 -1.28 -5.44 20.92
N ALA A 68 -1.41 -4.36 20.14
CA ALA A 68 -1.11 -4.34 18.72
C ALA A 68 -0.58 -2.97 18.27
N VAL A 69 0.09 -2.92 17.12
CA VAL A 69 0.81 -1.73 16.64
C VAL A 69 0.40 -1.39 15.20
N ILE A 70 0.23 -0.11 14.92
CA ILE A 70 0.18 0.41 13.54
C ILE A 70 1.46 1.22 13.32
N ILE A 71 2.23 0.87 12.29
CA ILE A 71 3.44 1.61 11.89
C ILE A 71 3.08 2.46 10.66
N ALA A 72 3.13 3.77 10.82
CA ALA A 72 2.94 4.78 9.80
C ALA A 72 4.01 5.89 9.91
N SER A 73 5.22 5.49 10.33
CA SER A 73 6.43 6.31 10.45
C SER A 73 7.17 6.38 9.11
N PRO A 74 8.35 7.04 8.99
CA PRO A 74 9.08 7.07 7.73
C PRO A 74 9.51 5.67 7.24
N ASP A 75 9.44 5.43 5.92
CA ASP A 75 9.64 4.11 5.28
C ASP A 75 10.83 3.29 5.81
N PHE A 76 11.99 3.93 6.03
CA PHE A 76 13.22 3.26 6.50
C PHE A 76 13.10 2.65 7.91
N THR A 77 12.06 3.00 8.66
CA THR A 77 11.79 2.48 10.01
C THR A 77 10.89 1.26 10.01
N HIS A 78 10.22 0.95 8.90
CA HIS A 78 9.16 -0.06 8.83
C HIS A 78 9.66 -1.48 9.15
N ALA A 79 10.69 -1.97 8.44
CA ALA A 79 11.28 -3.28 8.70
C ALA A 79 11.82 -3.44 10.14
N PRO A 80 12.68 -2.54 10.67
CA PRO A 80 13.19 -2.70 12.04
C PRO A 80 12.11 -2.61 13.11
N LEU A 81 11.08 -1.77 12.93
CA LEU A 81 9.95 -1.71 13.88
C LEU A 81 9.02 -2.92 13.76
N SER A 82 8.81 -3.47 12.57
CA SER A 82 8.06 -4.71 12.36
C SER A 82 8.75 -5.89 13.05
N MET A 83 10.07 -6.01 12.92
CA MET A 83 10.86 -7.02 13.66
C MET A 83 10.77 -6.83 15.17
N ALA A 84 10.76 -5.59 15.67
CA ALA A 84 10.55 -5.31 17.09
C ALA A 84 9.15 -5.74 17.57
N CYS A 85 8.11 -5.56 16.75
CA CYS A 85 6.76 -6.05 17.05
C CYS A 85 6.70 -7.58 17.08
N ILE A 86 7.32 -8.26 16.11
CA ILE A 86 7.44 -9.73 16.08
C ILE A 86 8.13 -10.24 17.35
N ALA A 87 9.27 -9.64 17.72
CA ALA A 87 10.02 -10.01 18.92
C ALA A 87 9.21 -9.79 20.22
N ALA A 88 8.35 -8.78 20.24
CA ALA A 88 7.45 -8.50 21.36
C ALA A 88 6.16 -9.36 21.34
N GLY A 89 5.96 -10.19 20.31
CA GLY A 89 4.74 -11.00 20.14
C GLY A 89 3.50 -10.18 19.77
N LYS A 90 3.66 -8.99 19.18
CA LYS A 90 2.56 -8.07 18.85
C LYS A 90 2.25 -8.06 17.37
N ARG A 91 0.96 -8.21 17.03
CA ARG A 91 0.50 -8.06 15.64
C ARG A 91 0.66 -6.60 15.20
N VAL A 92 1.03 -6.43 13.93
CA VAL A 92 1.34 -5.12 13.38
C VAL A 92 0.72 -4.90 12.00
N LEU A 93 0.10 -3.74 11.82
CA LEU A 93 -0.25 -3.19 10.52
C LEU A 93 0.86 -2.21 10.15
N CYS A 94 1.69 -2.57 9.18
CA CYS A 94 2.75 -1.71 8.69
C CYS A 94 2.31 -1.05 7.38
N GLU A 95 2.31 0.29 7.33
CA GLU A 95 2.11 1.00 6.07
C GLU A 95 3.15 0.57 5.04
N LYS A 96 2.80 0.73 3.76
CA LYS A 96 3.70 0.39 2.66
C LYS A 96 4.81 1.44 2.53
N PRO A 97 6.00 1.06 2.04
CA PRO A 97 6.46 -0.31 1.77
C PRO A 97 6.92 -1.00 3.06
N LEU A 98 7.06 -2.34 3.07
CA LEU A 98 7.70 -3.02 4.20
C LEU A 98 9.18 -2.57 4.36
N SER A 99 9.88 -2.49 3.23
CA SER A 99 11.15 -1.80 3.05
C SER A 99 11.33 -1.47 1.57
N GLN A 100 12.21 -0.51 1.28
CA GLN A 100 12.67 -0.24 -0.08
C GLN A 100 13.76 -1.23 -0.53
N ALA A 101 14.33 -2.01 0.40
CA ALA A 101 15.34 -3.03 0.12
C ALA A 101 14.73 -4.43 0.29
N SER A 102 14.73 -5.22 -0.77
CA SER A 102 14.19 -6.60 -0.77
C SER A 102 14.88 -7.49 0.28
N ALA A 103 16.17 -7.28 0.53
CA ALA A 103 16.94 -7.99 1.56
C ALA A 103 16.41 -7.74 2.98
N GLU A 104 15.94 -6.52 3.30
CA GLU A 104 15.32 -6.24 4.60
C GLU A 104 13.96 -6.91 4.73
N CYS A 105 13.18 -6.96 3.65
CA CYS A 105 11.93 -7.73 3.63
C CYS A 105 12.16 -9.22 3.94
N VAL A 106 13.24 -9.81 3.42
CA VAL A 106 13.65 -11.19 3.76
C VAL A 106 13.93 -11.35 5.25
N ALA A 107 14.65 -10.41 5.87
CA ALA A 107 14.91 -10.47 7.31
C ALA A 107 13.63 -10.43 8.17
N VAL A 108 12.61 -9.66 7.74
CA VAL A 108 11.30 -9.66 8.41
C VAL A 108 10.59 -11.01 8.22
N MET A 109 10.62 -11.59 7.02
CA MET A 109 10.04 -12.91 6.76
C MET A 109 10.71 -14.02 7.58
N GLU A 110 12.03 -13.98 7.74
CA GLU A 110 12.78 -14.90 8.60
C GLU A 110 12.37 -14.75 10.08
N ALA A 111 12.12 -13.53 10.53
CA ALA A 111 11.64 -13.28 11.90
C ALA A 111 10.23 -13.87 12.13
N GLU A 112 9.29 -13.74 11.20
CA GLU A 112 7.95 -14.36 11.30
C GLU A 112 8.02 -15.88 11.29
N GLN A 113 8.82 -16.47 10.39
CA GLN A 113 9.03 -17.91 10.31
C GLN A 113 9.63 -18.47 11.61
N LYS A 114 10.62 -17.77 12.18
CA LYS A 114 11.21 -18.14 13.48
C LYS A 114 10.20 -18.04 14.63
N ALA A 115 9.32 -17.04 14.59
CA ALA A 115 8.25 -16.89 15.58
C ALA A 115 7.09 -17.89 15.37
N GLY A 116 7.02 -18.55 14.21
CA GLY A 116 6.05 -19.61 13.91
C GLY A 116 4.64 -19.12 13.55
N ALA A 117 4.45 -17.82 13.28
CA ALA A 117 3.16 -17.25 12.87
C ALA A 117 3.35 -15.92 12.13
N LYS A 118 2.44 -15.59 11.20
CA LYS A 118 2.41 -14.26 10.56
C LYS A 118 2.04 -13.20 11.60
N PHE A 119 2.78 -12.12 11.72
CA PHE A 119 2.56 -10.97 12.60
C PHE A 119 2.23 -9.68 11.85
N VAL A 120 2.67 -9.56 10.60
CA VAL A 120 2.68 -8.32 9.83
C VAL A 120 1.62 -8.37 8.73
N GLN A 121 0.67 -7.46 8.84
CA GLN A 121 -0.20 -7.08 7.74
C GLN A 121 0.36 -5.81 7.09
N LEU A 122 0.47 -5.77 5.75
CA LEU A 122 0.91 -4.58 5.02
C LEU A 122 -0.24 -3.70 4.57
N GLY A 123 0.01 -2.38 4.57
CA GLY A 123 -0.91 -1.30 4.20
C GLY A 123 -1.21 -1.16 2.71
N PHE A 124 -1.25 -2.27 1.96
CA PHE A 124 -1.68 -2.26 0.56
C PHE A 124 -3.22 -2.26 0.45
N MET A 125 -3.80 -1.12 0.83
CA MET A 125 -5.26 -0.94 0.96
C MET A 125 -6.05 -1.18 -0.33
N ARG A 126 -5.42 -1.17 -1.51
CA ARG A 126 -6.13 -1.39 -2.78
C ARG A 126 -6.76 -2.77 -2.90
N ARG A 127 -6.24 -3.79 -2.21
CA ARG A 127 -6.91 -5.09 -2.10
C ARG A 127 -8.29 -4.97 -1.42
N TYR A 128 -8.48 -3.97 -0.56
CA TYR A 128 -9.73 -3.67 0.15
C TYR A 128 -10.65 -2.68 -0.59
N ASP A 129 -10.24 -2.18 -1.76
CA ASP A 129 -11.11 -1.40 -2.64
C ASP A 129 -12.06 -2.33 -3.39
N ARG A 130 -13.35 -1.97 -3.38
CA ARG A 130 -14.41 -2.82 -3.93
C ARG A 130 -14.22 -3.06 -5.43
N SER A 131 -13.70 -2.08 -6.18
CA SER A 131 -13.53 -2.18 -7.63
C SER A 131 -12.50 -3.25 -7.99
N TYR A 132 -11.39 -3.32 -7.25
CA TYR A 132 -10.37 -4.36 -7.45
C TYR A 132 -10.87 -5.75 -7.03
N GLN A 133 -11.68 -5.85 -5.96
CA GLN A 133 -12.33 -7.12 -5.60
C GLN A 133 -13.30 -7.61 -6.67
N GLU A 134 -14.13 -6.71 -7.23
CA GLU A 134 -15.06 -7.05 -8.30
C GLU A 134 -14.34 -7.42 -9.61
N MET A 135 -13.22 -6.75 -9.90
CA MET A 135 -12.33 -7.08 -11.02
C MET A 135 -11.72 -8.48 -10.85
N LYS A 136 -11.12 -8.79 -9.70
CA LYS A 136 -10.59 -10.13 -9.40
C LYS A 136 -11.67 -11.20 -9.52
N ARG A 137 -12.83 -10.96 -8.90
CA ARG A 137 -13.98 -11.88 -8.97
C ARG A 137 -14.45 -12.11 -10.41
N ALA A 138 -14.42 -11.09 -11.27
CA ALA A 138 -14.77 -11.25 -12.69
C ALA A 138 -13.82 -12.17 -13.45
N LEU A 139 -12.54 -12.15 -13.12
CA LEU A 139 -11.56 -13.06 -13.67
C LEU A 139 -11.77 -14.49 -13.15
N GLU A 140 -11.93 -14.66 -11.84
CA GLU A 140 -12.10 -15.97 -11.19
C GLU A 140 -13.38 -16.70 -11.61
N GLU A 141 -14.47 -15.95 -11.81
CA GLU A 141 -15.75 -16.48 -12.32
C GLU A 141 -15.70 -16.80 -13.83
N GLY A 142 -14.57 -16.55 -14.50
CA GLY A 142 -14.37 -16.85 -15.92
C GLY A 142 -15.12 -15.91 -16.89
N ARG A 143 -15.74 -14.84 -16.37
CA ARG A 143 -16.55 -13.88 -17.17
C ARG A 143 -15.72 -13.18 -18.24
N LEU A 144 -14.42 -13.01 -18.01
CA LEU A 144 -13.50 -12.36 -18.94
C LEU A 144 -12.75 -13.34 -19.86
N GLY A 145 -12.87 -14.66 -19.66
CA GLY A 145 -11.92 -15.63 -20.22
C GLY A 145 -10.55 -15.51 -19.55
N ARG A 146 -9.48 -15.90 -20.26
CA ARG A 146 -8.11 -15.72 -19.76
C ARG A 146 -7.75 -14.24 -19.75
N ALA A 147 -7.11 -13.76 -18.67
CA ALA A 147 -6.52 -12.42 -18.65
C ALA A 147 -5.36 -12.32 -19.65
N LEU A 148 -5.32 -11.23 -20.41
CA LEU A 148 -4.30 -10.95 -21.42
C LEU A 148 -3.47 -9.72 -21.03
N MET A 149 -4.14 -8.65 -20.60
CA MET A 149 -3.50 -7.39 -20.25
C MET A 149 -4.15 -6.73 -19.05
N MET A 150 -3.37 -5.95 -18.30
CA MET A 150 -3.90 -5.03 -17.31
C MET A 150 -3.28 -3.64 -17.51
N HIS A 151 -4.12 -2.62 -17.61
CA HIS A 151 -3.72 -1.24 -17.76
C HIS A 151 -3.90 -0.51 -16.44
N ASN A 152 -2.90 0.26 -16.00
CA ASN A 152 -2.96 1.00 -14.74
C ASN A 152 -2.48 2.43 -14.94
N PHE A 153 -3.22 3.36 -14.35
CA PHE A 153 -2.89 4.79 -14.32
C PHE A 153 -2.90 5.24 -12.86
N HIS A 154 -1.83 5.90 -12.44
CA HIS A 154 -1.70 6.46 -11.10
C HIS A 154 -1.18 7.89 -11.20
N ARG A 155 -2.07 8.83 -10.93
CA ARG A 155 -1.80 10.25 -11.09
C ARG A 155 -2.00 10.98 -9.78
N ASN A 156 -1.02 11.81 -9.43
CA ASN A 156 -1.10 12.73 -8.31
C ASN A 156 -1.10 14.17 -8.82
N VAL A 157 -1.67 15.08 -8.04
CA VAL A 157 -1.70 16.52 -8.35
C VAL A 157 -0.28 17.05 -8.56
N GLU A 158 0.59 16.79 -7.58
CA GLU A 158 1.99 17.22 -7.57
C GLU A 158 2.88 16.24 -6.79
N THR A 159 4.20 16.37 -6.98
CA THR A 159 5.19 15.53 -6.30
C THR A 159 5.23 15.82 -4.80
N PRO A 160 5.44 14.80 -3.95
CA PRO A 160 5.42 14.96 -2.49
C PRO A 160 6.62 15.75 -1.95
N ALA A 161 7.70 15.88 -2.73
CA ALA A 161 8.92 16.57 -2.36
C ALA A 161 9.58 17.22 -3.58
N ALA A 162 10.40 18.25 -3.35
CA ALA A 162 11.08 18.99 -4.40
C ALA A 162 12.19 18.18 -5.10
N ASP A 163 12.78 17.22 -4.40
CA ASP A 163 13.83 16.31 -4.88
C ASP A 163 13.29 14.97 -5.42
N PHE A 164 11.97 14.87 -5.64
CA PHE A 164 11.35 13.67 -6.18
C PHE A 164 11.93 13.32 -7.56
N THR A 165 12.10 12.03 -7.85
CA THR A 165 12.69 11.55 -9.11
C THR A 165 11.82 10.50 -9.79
N GLY A 166 12.12 10.16 -11.04
CA GLY A 166 11.48 9.03 -11.73
C GLY A 166 11.69 7.70 -11.00
N ALA A 167 12.87 7.47 -10.43
CA ALA A 167 13.14 6.29 -9.60
C ALA A 167 12.29 6.29 -8.31
N MET A 168 12.03 7.46 -7.73
CA MET A 168 11.10 7.59 -6.58
C MET A 168 9.65 7.33 -6.98
N ALA A 169 9.23 7.65 -8.20
CA ALA A 169 7.92 7.26 -8.71
C ALA A 169 7.74 5.72 -8.68
N ILE A 170 8.78 4.98 -9.05
CA ILE A 170 8.81 3.51 -9.04
C ILE A 170 8.84 2.96 -7.60
N THR A 171 9.64 3.53 -6.72
CA THR A 171 9.85 2.97 -5.36
C THR A 171 8.80 3.44 -4.33
N ASN A 172 8.13 4.57 -4.56
CA ASN A 172 7.19 5.15 -3.61
C ASN A 172 5.71 5.01 -4.05
N SER A 173 5.41 5.23 -5.34
CA SER A 173 4.04 5.24 -5.86
C SER A 173 3.63 3.90 -6.50
N ALA A 174 4.48 3.36 -7.39
CA ALA A 174 4.21 2.12 -8.11
C ALA A 174 4.05 0.83 -7.26
N PRO A 175 4.54 0.72 -6.00
CA PRO A 175 4.33 -0.49 -5.20
C PRO A 175 2.85 -0.84 -5.00
N HIS A 176 1.95 0.15 -5.00
CA HIS A 176 0.51 -0.12 -4.96
C HIS A 176 0.03 -0.88 -6.20
N GLU A 177 0.53 -0.52 -7.38
CA GLU A 177 0.23 -1.23 -8.62
C GLU A 177 0.89 -2.61 -8.65
N PHE A 178 2.14 -2.73 -8.18
CA PHE A 178 2.84 -4.02 -8.11
C PHE A 178 2.09 -5.03 -7.24
N ASP A 179 1.59 -4.58 -6.08
CA ASP A 179 0.79 -5.42 -5.19
C ASP A 179 -0.59 -5.77 -5.78
N VAL A 180 -1.35 -4.77 -6.23
CA VAL A 180 -2.75 -5.00 -6.63
C VAL A 180 -2.87 -5.83 -7.90
N VAL A 181 -1.93 -5.70 -8.84
CA VAL A 181 -1.89 -6.51 -10.06
C VAL A 181 -1.62 -7.97 -9.72
N ARG A 182 -0.66 -8.26 -8.82
CA ARG A 182 -0.42 -9.63 -8.32
C ARG A 182 -1.67 -10.20 -7.66
N TYR A 183 -2.35 -9.40 -6.83
CA TYR A 183 -3.60 -9.79 -6.20
C TYR A 183 -4.73 -10.11 -7.20
N VAL A 184 -4.95 -9.25 -8.20
CA VAL A 184 -6.01 -9.42 -9.19
C VAL A 184 -5.72 -10.61 -10.11
N LEU A 185 -4.51 -10.69 -10.67
CA LEU A 185 -4.15 -11.70 -11.66
C LEU A 185 -3.79 -13.06 -11.03
N GLY A 186 -3.38 -13.09 -9.75
CA GLY A 186 -2.92 -14.31 -9.10
C GLY A 186 -1.61 -14.85 -9.68
N THR A 187 -0.72 -13.97 -10.14
CA THR A 187 0.52 -14.33 -10.83
C THR A 187 1.69 -13.45 -10.35
N GLU A 188 2.91 -13.85 -10.71
CA GLU A 188 4.15 -13.14 -10.41
C GLU A 188 4.74 -12.47 -11.65
N TYR A 189 5.68 -11.55 -11.44
CA TYR A 189 6.37 -10.86 -12.51
C TYR A 189 7.63 -11.60 -12.96
N ALA A 190 7.85 -11.62 -14.28
CA ALA A 190 9.04 -12.17 -14.91
C ALA A 190 10.05 -11.08 -15.30
N ALA A 191 9.58 -9.91 -15.75
CA ALA A 191 10.44 -8.81 -16.17
C ALA A 191 9.72 -7.46 -16.18
N ILE A 192 10.50 -6.39 -16.21
CA ILE A 192 10.04 -5.00 -16.28
C ILE A 192 10.91 -4.18 -17.23
N SER A 193 10.28 -3.31 -18.03
CA SER A 193 10.92 -2.21 -18.73
C SER A 193 10.32 -0.89 -18.24
N ALA A 194 11.12 0.17 -18.12
CA ALA A 194 10.67 1.46 -17.63
C ALA A 194 11.18 2.61 -18.51
N PHE A 195 10.32 3.61 -18.72
CA PHE A 195 10.55 4.70 -19.67
C PHE A 195 10.06 6.03 -19.07
N GLN A 196 10.74 7.14 -19.43
CA GLN A 196 10.26 8.49 -19.14
C GLN A 196 10.12 9.28 -20.45
N PRO A 197 9.01 10.01 -20.66
CA PRO A 197 8.89 10.93 -21.77
C PRO A 197 9.70 12.21 -21.50
N SER A 198 9.99 12.96 -22.55
CA SER A 198 10.55 14.30 -22.42
C SER A 198 9.50 15.31 -21.95
N ARG A 199 9.94 16.36 -21.26
CA ARG A 199 9.12 17.52 -20.87
C ARG A 199 9.80 18.80 -21.33
N SER A 200 8.99 19.83 -21.55
CA SER A 200 9.46 21.19 -21.88
C SER A 200 9.75 22.04 -20.63
N ASP A 201 9.33 21.60 -19.44
CA ASP A 201 9.61 22.24 -18.16
C ASP A 201 10.57 21.40 -17.30
N ALA A 202 10.92 21.92 -16.11
CA ALA A 202 11.84 21.27 -15.18
C ALA A 202 11.17 20.26 -14.23
N ARG A 203 9.87 19.96 -14.41
CA ARG A 203 9.17 19.02 -13.53
C ARG A 203 9.57 17.58 -13.84
N VAL A 204 9.48 16.72 -12.83
CA VAL A 204 9.69 15.27 -13.00
C VAL A 204 8.70 14.72 -14.02
N ALA A 205 9.22 14.01 -15.02
CA ALA A 205 8.41 13.36 -16.04
C ALA A 205 7.71 12.09 -15.51
N PRO A 206 6.51 11.77 -16.03
CA PRO A 206 5.86 10.49 -15.76
C PRO A 206 6.78 9.31 -16.03
N VAL A 207 6.56 8.20 -15.34
CA VAL A 207 7.21 6.93 -15.64
C VAL A 207 6.16 5.98 -16.21
N VAL A 208 6.46 5.37 -17.36
CA VAL A 208 5.67 4.27 -17.91
C VAL A 208 6.47 2.99 -17.76
N MET A 209 5.86 1.98 -17.16
CA MET A 209 6.42 0.64 -17.02
C MET A 209 5.62 -0.35 -17.82
N VAL A 210 6.31 -1.30 -18.43
CA VAL A 210 5.73 -2.50 -19.07
C VAL A 210 6.29 -3.71 -18.35
N LEU A 211 5.42 -4.50 -17.75
CA LEU A 211 5.76 -5.70 -16.99
C LEU A 211 5.24 -6.93 -17.73
N GLU A 212 6.04 -7.98 -17.73
CA GLU A 212 5.70 -9.31 -18.21
C GLU A 212 5.47 -10.20 -16.98
N THR A 213 4.39 -10.96 -16.96
CA THR A 213 4.13 -11.93 -15.89
C THR A 213 4.67 -13.31 -16.26
N VAL A 214 4.84 -14.19 -15.26
CA VAL A 214 5.26 -15.58 -15.49
C VAL A 214 4.24 -16.38 -16.29
N ASP A 215 2.96 -16.02 -16.20
CA ASP A 215 1.88 -16.64 -16.97
C ASP A 215 1.69 -16.00 -18.35
N GLY A 216 2.50 -15.01 -18.74
CA GLY A 216 2.50 -14.42 -20.09
C GLY A 216 1.44 -13.33 -20.34
N GLN A 217 0.93 -12.69 -19.28
CA GLN A 217 0.16 -11.44 -19.41
C GLN A 217 1.11 -10.23 -19.52
N LEU A 218 0.62 -9.16 -20.13
CA LEU A 218 1.31 -7.87 -20.19
C LEU A 218 0.62 -6.83 -19.33
N VAL A 219 1.37 -6.13 -18.49
CA VAL A 219 0.85 -5.10 -17.61
C VAL A 219 1.52 -3.79 -17.94
N ASN A 220 0.74 -2.72 -18.14
CA ASN A 220 1.28 -1.37 -18.16
C ASN A 220 0.90 -0.60 -16.90
N ILE A 221 1.83 0.22 -16.45
CA ILE A 221 1.65 1.11 -15.31
C ILE A 221 2.21 2.47 -15.69
N GLU A 222 1.33 3.47 -15.74
CA GLU A 222 1.71 4.88 -15.81
C GLU A 222 1.68 5.47 -14.40
N ILE A 223 2.81 6.02 -13.95
CA ILE A 223 2.89 6.86 -12.76
C ILE A 223 3.19 8.29 -13.18
N ASN A 224 2.30 9.23 -12.85
CA ASN A 224 2.53 10.65 -13.08
C ASN A 224 2.21 11.45 -11.81
N ASN A 225 3.25 11.84 -11.09
CA ASN A 225 3.10 12.65 -9.88
C ASN A 225 2.91 14.14 -10.16
N ASN A 226 2.81 14.59 -11.41
CA ASN A 226 2.61 16.01 -11.79
C ASN A 226 1.43 16.16 -12.76
N ALA A 227 0.30 15.50 -12.46
CA ALA A 227 -0.88 15.53 -13.31
C ALA A 227 -1.65 16.86 -13.22
N ALA A 228 -1.45 17.64 -12.15
CA ALA A 228 -2.05 18.95 -11.87
C ALA A 228 -3.58 18.98 -11.65
N TYR A 229 -4.36 18.09 -12.29
CA TYR A 229 -5.82 18.17 -12.27
C TYR A 229 -6.48 17.46 -11.08
N GLY A 230 -5.80 16.52 -10.42
CA GLY A 230 -6.38 15.71 -9.34
C GLY A 230 -5.59 14.44 -9.03
N TYR A 231 -6.04 13.74 -8.00
CA TYR A 231 -5.68 12.36 -7.73
C TYR A 231 -6.57 11.43 -8.56
N ASP A 232 -5.96 10.66 -9.45
CA ASP A 232 -6.68 9.82 -10.41
C ASP A 232 -6.00 8.46 -10.56
N VAL A 233 -6.67 7.43 -10.04
CA VAL A 233 -6.21 6.04 -10.13
C VAL A 233 -7.25 5.21 -10.87
N ARG A 234 -6.81 4.59 -11.96
CA ARG A 234 -7.66 3.79 -12.85
C ARG A 234 -6.96 2.48 -13.18
N ALA A 235 -7.75 1.42 -13.31
CA ALA A 235 -7.30 0.16 -13.86
C ALA A 235 -8.32 -0.44 -14.82
N GLU A 236 -7.84 -1.12 -15.85
CA GLU A 236 -8.64 -1.94 -16.76
C GLU A 236 -7.98 -3.32 -16.90
N LEU A 237 -8.76 -4.37 -16.73
CA LEU A 237 -8.35 -5.74 -16.99
C LEU A 237 -8.99 -6.21 -18.29
N VAL A 238 -8.15 -6.64 -19.23
CA VAL A 238 -8.53 -7.13 -20.55
C VAL A 238 -8.38 -8.65 -20.58
N GLY A 239 -9.48 -9.35 -20.85
CA GLY A 239 -9.49 -10.79 -21.08
C GLY A 239 -9.95 -11.15 -22.49
N GLU A 240 -9.84 -12.43 -22.85
CA GLU A 240 -10.24 -12.96 -24.16
C GLU A 240 -11.70 -12.70 -24.55
N ARG A 241 -12.59 -12.55 -23.56
CA ARG A 241 -14.04 -12.45 -23.77
C ARG A 241 -14.65 -11.13 -23.31
N GLY A 242 -13.84 -10.20 -22.81
CA GLY A 242 -14.32 -8.89 -22.38
C GLY A 242 -13.34 -8.15 -21.49
N THR A 243 -13.73 -6.96 -21.05
CA THR A 243 -12.94 -6.14 -20.13
C THR A 243 -13.75 -5.77 -18.90
N VAL A 244 -13.03 -5.43 -17.82
CA VAL A 244 -13.59 -4.80 -16.62
C VAL A 244 -12.67 -3.66 -16.22
N ALA A 245 -13.24 -2.50 -15.90
CA ALA A 245 -12.48 -1.33 -15.49
C ALA A 245 -12.99 -0.77 -14.17
N THR A 246 -12.08 -0.23 -13.37
CA THR A 246 -12.43 0.57 -12.20
C THR A 246 -13.08 1.86 -12.65
N ASN A 247 -14.07 2.34 -11.89
CA ASN A 247 -14.66 3.66 -12.13
C ASN A 247 -14.46 4.56 -10.91
N ASN A 248 -14.22 5.85 -11.14
CA ASN A 248 -14.21 6.84 -10.07
C ASN A 248 -15.65 7.13 -9.62
N VAL A 249 -15.88 7.12 -8.32
CA VAL A 249 -17.19 7.42 -7.74
C VAL A 249 -17.33 8.93 -7.59
N ALA A 250 -18.16 9.56 -8.42
CA ALA A 250 -18.55 10.95 -8.24
C ALA A 250 -19.88 11.00 -7.48
N TYR A 251 -19.85 11.48 -6.22
CA TYR A 251 -21.06 11.63 -5.40
C TYR A 251 -21.93 12.81 -5.83
N THR A 252 -21.32 13.81 -6.45
CA THR A 252 -22.00 15.02 -6.91
C THR A 252 -21.65 15.31 -8.37
N ARG A 253 -22.62 15.92 -9.06
CA ARG A 253 -22.51 16.37 -10.44
C ARG A 253 -22.99 17.81 -10.50
N THR A 254 -22.26 18.65 -11.22
CA THR A 254 -22.63 20.06 -11.41
C THR A 254 -23.04 20.28 -12.86
N GLU A 255 -24.21 20.88 -13.05
CA GLU A 255 -24.74 21.30 -14.36
C GLU A 255 -24.84 22.82 -14.36
N SER A 256 -24.01 23.47 -15.18
CA SER A 256 -23.97 24.93 -15.28
C SER A 256 -23.36 25.36 -16.60
N ALA A 257 -23.78 26.52 -17.12
CA ALA A 257 -23.23 27.12 -18.34
C ALA A 257 -23.14 26.15 -19.54
N LEU A 258 -24.17 25.33 -19.79
CA LEU A 258 -24.21 24.32 -20.85
C LEU A 258 -23.12 23.22 -20.72
N THR A 259 -22.58 23.01 -19.52
CA THR A 259 -21.58 21.97 -19.22
C THR A 259 -22.04 21.05 -18.09
N GLN A 260 -21.51 19.83 -18.08
CA GLN A 260 -21.65 18.87 -17.00
C GLN A 260 -20.24 18.50 -16.49
N SER A 261 -20.02 18.58 -15.18
CA SER A 261 -18.73 18.23 -14.57
C SER A 261 -18.87 17.42 -13.28
N THR A 262 -17.79 16.71 -12.95
CA THR A 262 -17.56 15.99 -11.69
C THR A 262 -16.15 16.36 -11.19
N SER A 263 -15.91 16.27 -9.89
CA SER A 263 -14.61 16.60 -9.29
C SER A 263 -13.71 15.37 -9.17
N TYR A 264 -12.39 15.59 -9.22
CA TYR A 264 -11.40 14.63 -8.76
C TYR A 264 -11.09 14.85 -7.28
N ASP A 265 -10.64 13.79 -6.61
CA ASP A 265 -10.10 13.89 -5.26
C ASP A 265 -8.79 14.69 -5.27
N ALA A 266 -8.50 15.39 -4.16
CA ALA A 266 -7.24 16.11 -4.00
C ALA A 266 -6.07 15.16 -3.67
N ASP A 267 -6.35 14.06 -2.97
CA ASP A 267 -5.38 13.05 -2.57
C ASP A 267 -6.05 11.67 -2.38
N TRP A 268 -5.26 10.68 -1.98
CA TRP A 268 -5.67 9.27 -1.87
C TRP A 268 -6.62 8.98 -0.70
N ARG A 269 -6.71 9.85 0.32
CA ARG A 269 -7.44 9.57 1.56
C ARG A 269 -8.93 9.46 1.31
N THR A 270 -9.50 10.38 0.54
CA THR A 270 -10.91 10.32 0.14
C THR A 270 -11.15 9.15 -0.82
N ARG A 271 -10.29 9.00 -1.84
CA ARG A 271 -10.43 7.96 -2.86
C ARG A 271 -10.45 6.55 -2.28
N TYR A 272 -9.67 6.28 -1.23
CA TYR A 272 -9.52 4.97 -0.60
C TYR A 272 -10.05 4.92 0.84
N TYR A 273 -10.86 5.88 1.26
CA TYR A 273 -11.40 6.00 2.62
C TYR A 273 -11.98 4.67 3.15
N ASP A 274 -12.90 4.07 2.38
CA ASP A 274 -13.51 2.80 2.76
C ASP A 274 -12.54 1.63 2.74
N ALA A 275 -11.54 1.66 1.86
CA ALA A 275 -10.54 0.61 1.75
C ALA A 275 -9.64 0.59 3.00
N TYR A 276 -9.19 1.76 3.47
CA TYR A 276 -8.46 1.88 4.72
C TYR A 276 -9.29 1.40 5.92
N ARG A 277 -10.57 1.75 6.00
CA ARG A 277 -11.45 1.27 7.09
C ARG A 277 -11.59 -0.25 7.09
N ARG A 278 -11.83 -0.85 5.92
CA ARG A 278 -11.92 -2.30 5.78
C ARG A 278 -10.60 -2.98 6.16
N GLN A 279 -9.47 -2.42 5.72
CA GLN A 279 -8.12 -2.90 6.09
C GLN A 279 -7.90 -2.88 7.61
N ASN A 280 -8.20 -1.76 8.27
CA ASN A 280 -8.01 -1.60 9.72
C ASN A 280 -8.95 -2.50 10.52
N ARG A 281 -10.17 -2.77 10.04
CA ARG A 281 -11.08 -3.72 10.67
C ARG A 281 -10.57 -5.16 10.58
N ASP A 282 -10.04 -5.54 9.42
CA ASP A 282 -9.44 -6.87 9.26
C ASP A 282 -8.14 -7.00 10.06
N PHE A 283 -7.38 -5.91 10.21
CA PHE A 283 -6.24 -5.85 11.13
C PHE A 283 -6.67 -6.03 12.59
N LEU A 284 -7.75 -5.39 13.04
CA LEU A 284 -8.29 -5.58 14.39
C LEU A 284 -8.68 -7.05 14.62
N ARG A 285 -9.35 -7.68 13.64
CA ARG A 285 -9.66 -9.12 13.72
C ARG A 285 -8.38 -9.94 13.85
N PHE A 286 -7.39 -9.68 13.01
CA PHE A 286 -6.10 -10.36 13.04
C PHE A 286 -5.37 -10.20 14.38
N ALA A 287 -5.34 -8.99 14.93
CA ALA A 287 -4.78 -8.71 16.26
C ALA A 287 -5.54 -9.44 17.38
N THR A 288 -6.83 -9.67 17.22
CA THR A 288 -7.69 -10.33 18.21
C THR A 288 -7.60 -11.86 18.15
N THR A 289 -7.61 -12.43 16.94
CA THR A 289 -7.74 -13.90 16.75
C THR A 289 -6.43 -14.58 16.38
N GLY A 290 -5.44 -13.82 15.91
CA GLY A 290 -4.22 -14.36 15.32
C GLY A 290 -4.40 -14.90 13.90
N GLU A 291 -5.63 -14.94 13.36
CA GLU A 291 -5.93 -15.43 12.01
C GLU A 291 -5.63 -14.36 10.97
N PHE A 292 -4.74 -14.67 10.04
CA PHE A 292 -4.34 -13.74 8.99
C PHE A 292 -5.47 -13.52 7.98
N PRO A 293 -5.84 -12.27 7.62
CA PRO A 293 -6.90 -12.02 6.64
C PRO A 293 -6.50 -12.49 5.25
N ALA A 294 -7.32 -13.33 4.59
CA ALA A 294 -6.98 -13.88 3.27
C ALA A 294 -6.79 -12.83 2.16
N ILE A 295 -7.43 -11.67 2.30
CA ILE A 295 -7.32 -10.56 1.35
C ILE A 295 -6.14 -9.61 1.66
N ALA A 296 -5.57 -9.69 2.85
CA ALA A 296 -4.48 -8.82 3.26
C ALA A 296 -3.21 -9.10 2.46
N SER A 297 -2.36 -8.08 2.39
CA SER A 297 -0.99 -8.21 1.91
C SER A 297 -0.08 -8.57 3.10
N ASP A 298 0.81 -9.55 2.93
CA ASP A 298 1.75 -10.02 3.96
C ASP A 298 3.21 -9.66 3.65
N CYS A 299 4.17 -10.16 4.44
CA CYS A 299 5.59 -9.91 4.20
C CYS A 299 6.10 -10.44 2.85
N TRP A 300 5.55 -11.54 2.33
CA TRP A 300 5.90 -12.04 1.01
C TRP A 300 5.49 -11.04 -0.07
N ASP A 301 4.28 -10.50 0.05
CA ASP A 301 3.80 -9.47 -0.88
C ASP A 301 4.65 -8.19 -0.83
N GLY A 302 5.08 -7.77 0.36
CA GLY A 302 6.01 -6.64 0.54
C GLY A 302 7.37 -6.89 -0.10
N TYR A 303 7.92 -8.10 0.03
CA TYR A 303 9.13 -8.53 -0.66
C TYR A 303 8.97 -8.47 -2.18
N CYS A 304 7.88 -9.03 -2.72
CA CYS A 304 7.61 -8.99 -4.16
C CYS A 304 7.55 -7.55 -4.69
N ALA A 305 6.86 -6.65 -3.99
CA ALA A 305 6.79 -5.24 -4.39
C ALA A 305 8.18 -4.56 -4.38
N ALA A 306 9.03 -4.85 -3.38
CA ALA A 306 10.38 -4.31 -3.30
C ALA A 306 11.28 -4.81 -4.44
N VAL A 307 11.27 -6.12 -4.74
CA VAL A 307 12.06 -6.70 -5.85
C VAL A 307 11.66 -6.11 -7.20
N VAL A 308 10.36 -5.95 -7.44
CA VAL A 308 9.86 -5.35 -8.69
C VAL A 308 10.27 -3.88 -8.79
N ALA A 309 10.23 -3.14 -7.68
CA ALA A 309 10.68 -1.75 -7.64
C ALA A 309 12.19 -1.62 -7.92
N GLU A 310 13.02 -2.47 -7.31
CA GLU A 310 14.47 -2.54 -7.56
C GLU A 310 14.77 -2.81 -9.04
N ALA A 311 14.11 -3.81 -9.62
CA ALA A 311 14.25 -4.14 -11.05
C ALA A 311 13.74 -3.00 -11.96
N GLY A 312 12.66 -2.30 -11.57
CA GLY A 312 12.13 -1.15 -12.31
C GLY A 312 13.08 0.04 -12.30
N VAL A 313 13.69 0.35 -11.15
CA VAL A 313 14.73 1.39 -11.04
C VAL A 313 15.94 1.02 -11.90
N GLN A 314 16.36 -0.25 -11.88
CA GLN A 314 17.43 -0.72 -12.75
C GLN A 314 17.09 -0.54 -14.22
N ALA A 315 15.89 -0.97 -14.64
CA ALA A 315 15.41 -0.86 -16.01
C ALA A 315 15.37 0.59 -16.50
N LEU A 316 14.88 1.51 -15.65
CA LEU A 316 14.83 2.93 -15.96
C LEU A 316 16.23 3.53 -16.15
N ARG A 317 17.14 3.23 -15.22
CA ARG A 317 18.53 3.73 -15.25
C ARG A 317 19.29 3.23 -16.47
N GLU A 318 19.09 1.97 -16.84
CA GLU A 318 19.85 1.31 -17.90
C GLU A 318 19.18 1.37 -19.28
N GLY A 319 17.93 1.85 -19.35
CA GLY A 319 17.18 1.98 -20.60
C GLY A 319 16.87 0.66 -21.28
N ARG A 320 16.80 -0.44 -20.53
CA ARG A 320 16.61 -1.81 -21.06
C ARG A 320 15.76 -2.65 -20.14
N ARG A 321 15.19 -3.72 -20.69
CA ARG A 321 14.44 -4.75 -19.95
C ARG A 321 15.31 -5.34 -18.82
N ALA A 322 14.77 -5.37 -17.60
CA ALA A 322 15.38 -6.02 -16.44
C ALA A 322 14.55 -7.25 -16.01
N PRO A 323 15.17 -8.40 -15.73
CA PRO A 323 14.48 -9.54 -15.17
C PRO A 323 14.06 -9.25 -13.72
N VAL A 324 12.89 -9.76 -13.31
CA VAL A 324 12.45 -9.75 -11.91
C VAL A 324 12.83 -11.10 -11.31
N GLN A 325 13.83 -11.11 -10.43
CA GLN A 325 14.35 -12.33 -9.81
C GLN A 325 13.88 -12.41 -8.36
N MET A 326 12.92 -13.30 -8.10
CA MET A 326 12.41 -13.56 -6.76
C MET A 326 13.02 -14.86 -6.21
N ILE A 327 13.17 -14.94 -4.89
CA ILE A 327 13.40 -16.22 -4.20
C ILE A 327 12.16 -17.13 -4.37
N ALA A 328 12.27 -18.42 -4.05
CA ALA A 328 11.10 -19.28 -3.98
C ALA A 328 10.15 -18.81 -2.86
N LYS A 329 8.84 -18.76 -3.14
CA LYS A 329 7.82 -18.43 -2.14
C LYS A 329 7.93 -19.44 -0.97
N PRO A 330 8.21 -18.99 0.27
CA PRO A 330 8.26 -19.90 1.40
C PRO A 330 6.88 -20.54 1.63
N GLU A 331 6.84 -21.83 1.98
CA GLU A 331 5.59 -22.57 2.27
C GLU A 331 4.77 -21.89 3.38
N PHE A 332 5.46 -21.22 4.31
CA PHE A 332 4.84 -20.40 5.37
C PHE A 332 3.89 -19.32 4.85
N TYR A 333 4.12 -18.79 3.64
CA TYR A 333 3.28 -17.78 2.99
C TYR A 333 2.39 -18.36 1.89
N ALA A 334 2.47 -19.67 1.61
CA ALA A 334 1.79 -20.32 0.49
C ALA A 334 0.28 -20.09 0.51
#